data_AF-A0A4V1TP96-F1
#
_entry.id   AF-A0A4V1TP96-F1
#
_cell.length_a   1.000
_cell.length_b   1.000
_cell.length_c   1.000
_cell.angle_alpha   90.00
_cell.angle_beta   90.00
_cell.angle_gamma   90.00
#
_symmetry.space_group_name_H-M   'P 1'
#
loop_
_entity.id
_entity.type
_entity.pdbx_description
1 polymer ?
#
loop_
_entity_poly.entity_id
_entity_poly.type
_entity_poly.pdbx_seq_one_letter_code
_entity_poly.pdbx_strand_id
1 'polypeptide(L)'
;MAKDKTVPVTVLKTLGGQAPSFDLPVSIKKLDGTKVELKIKAKALRKTEWAKCRDERQRAVFEGLQAANKTIQAAAEGETPTYLETAIANLETHGAEASVREGIALDAQMVLKFADGWSLDEPLTAEGLELLEDSFGGSLNEIIGSYDRAIYQGRLGN
;
A
#
# COMPACT_ATOMS: atom_id res chain seq x y z
N MET A 1 -36.33 -16.39 -25.08
CA MET A 1 -35.20 -15.48 -25.40
C MET A 1 -35.53 -14.10 -24.84
N ALA A 2 -35.25 -13.86 -23.55
CA ALA A 2 -35.46 -12.56 -22.94
C ALA A 2 -34.34 -11.62 -23.42
N LYS A 3 -34.72 -10.48 -24.00
CA LYS A 3 -33.78 -9.44 -24.43
C LYS A 3 -33.15 -8.81 -23.19
N ASP A 4 -31.85 -9.01 -23.01
CA ASP A 4 -31.07 -8.28 -22.01
C ASP A 4 -31.23 -6.78 -22.24
N LYS A 5 -31.97 -6.12 -21.35
CA LYS A 5 -32.10 -4.68 -21.34
C LYS A 5 -30.78 -4.12 -20.79
N THR A 6 -29.91 -3.69 -21.69
CA THR A 6 -28.78 -2.82 -21.37
C THR A 6 -29.32 -1.61 -20.60
N VAL A 7 -28.95 -1.52 -19.32
CA VAL A 7 -29.36 -0.41 -18.45
C VAL A 7 -28.85 0.89 -19.09
N PRO A 8 -29.73 1.88 -19.38
CA PRO A 8 -29.30 3.16 -19.94
C PRO A 8 -28.28 3.83 -19.02
N VAL A 9 -27.17 4.32 -19.59
CA VAL A 9 -26.09 5.06 -18.88
C VAL A 9 -26.64 6.22 -18.02
N THR A 10 -27.82 6.73 -18.36
CA THR A 10 -28.57 7.75 -17.63
C THR A 10 -28.91 7.35 -16.18
N VAL A 11 -29.09 6.07 -15.87
CA VAL A 11 -29.48 5.59 -14.53
C VAL A 11 -28.31 5.64 -13.53
N LEU A 12 -27.06 5.52 -13.99
CA LEU A 12 -25.89 5.64 -13.10
C LEU A 12 -25.76 7.04 -12.51
N LYS A 13 -26.21 8.08 -13.23
CA LYS A 13 -26.23 9.46 -12.70
C LYS A 13 -27.31 9.69 -11.64
N THR A 14 -28.36 8.85 -11.61
CA THR A 14 -29.49 8.99 -10.67
C THR A 14 -29.30 8.26 -9.35
N LEU A 15 -28.26 7.42 -9.21
CA LEU A 15 -27.94 6.72 -7.94
C LEU A 15 -27.28 7.63 -6.89
N GLY A 16 -27.07 8.91 -7.20
CA GLY A 16 -26.21 9.79 -6.42
C GLY A 16 -24.73 9.53 -6.74
N GLY A 17 -23.92 10.58 -6.78
CA GLY A 17 -22.47 10.42 -6.92
C GLY A 17 -21.88 9.67 -5.72
N GLN A 18 -20.74 9.01 -5.92
CA GLN A 18 -19.97 8.45 -4.81
C GLN A 18 -19.58 9.59 -3.85
N ALA A 19 -19.75 9.37 -2.53
CA ALA A 19 -19.28 10.31 -1.53
C ALA A 19 -17.77 10.55 -1.74
N PRO A 20 -17.26 11.80 -1.74
CA PRO A 20 -15.86 12.08 -2.07
C PRO A 20 -14.88 11.50 -1.05
N SER A 21 -15.34 11.25 0.17
CA SER A 21 -14.59 10.63 1.25
C SER A 21 -15.49 9.76 2.13
N PHE A 22 -14.88 8.86 2.90
CA PHE A 22 -15.55 7.98 3.85
C PHE A 22 -14.64 7.68 5.05
N ASP A 23 -15.25 7.29 6.17
CA ASP A 23 -14.52 6.83 7.35
C ASP A 23 -14.17 5.35 7.20
N LEU A 24 -12.87 5.05 7.28
CA LEU A 24 -12.31 3.71 7.20
C LEU A 24 -11.85 3.28 8.61
N PRO A 25 -12.65 2.47 9.33
CA PRO A 25 -12.20 1.86 10.58
C PRO A 25 -11.19 0.75 10.29
N VAL A 26 -10.05 0.79 10.97
CA VAL A 26 -8.93 -0.15 10.85
C VAL A 26 -8.62 -0.74 12.22
N SER A 27 -8.49 -2.07 12.30
CA SER A 27 -8.17 -2.75 13.56
C SER A 27 -6.72 -3.22 13.56
N ILE A 28 -5.86 -2.50 14.28
CA ILE A 28 -4.43 -2.80 14.39
C ILE A 28 -4.22 -3.78 15.54
N LYS A 29 -3.48 -4.85 15.30
CA LYS A 29 -3.10 -5.83 16.33
C LYS A 29 -1.76 -5.45 16.94
N LYS A 30 -1.69 -5.42 18.27
CA LYS A 30 -0.44 -5.29 19.01
C LYS A 30 0.26 -6.65 19.14
N LEU A 31 1.54 -6.62 19.47
CA LEU A 31 2.33 -7.84 19.74
C LEU A 31 1.81 -8.65 20.94
N ASP A 32 1.14 -8.01 21.89
CA ASP A 32 0.47 -8.67 23.01
C ASP A 32 -0.87 -9.34 22.63
N GLY A 33 -1.26 -9.27 21.36
CA GLY A 33 -2.50 -9.84 20.82
C GLY A 33 -3.74 -8.96 21.01
N THR A 34 -3.64 -7.84 21.73
CA THR A 34 -4.75 -6.87 21.85
C THR A 34 -4.94 -6.10 20.55
N LYS A 35 -6.13 -5.51 20.39
CA LYS A 35 -6.51 -4.74 19.20
C LYS A 35 -6.77 -3.29 19.57
N VAL A 36 -6.35 -2.38 18.70
CA VAL A 36 -6.69 -0.95 18.76
C VAL A 36 -7.38 -0.57 17.46
N GLU A 37 -8.43 0.25 17.58
CA GLU A 37 -9.10 0.81 16.41
C GLU A 37 -8.51 2.17 16.05
N LEU A 38 -8.13 2.32 14.78
CA LEU A 38 -7.73 3.57 14.15
C LEU A 38 -8.79 3.93 13.11
N LYS A 39 -9.26 5.18 13.09
CA LYS A 39 -10.16 5.66 12.04
C LYS A 39 -9.37 6.52 11.06
N ILE A 40 -9.35 6.13 9.80
CA ILE A 40 -8.75 6.88 8.70
C ILE A 40 -9.88 7.56 7.92
N LYS A 41 -9.77 8.86 7.64
CA LYS A 41 -10.64 9.52 6.67
C LYS A 41 -10.03 9.33 5.28
N ALA A 42 -10.71 8.59 4.42
CA ALA A 42 -10.18 8.18 3.13
C ALA A 42 -10.93 8.83 1.96
N LYS A 43 -10.21 9.20 0.89
CA LYS A 43 -10.77 9.58 -0.41
C LYS A 43 -11.45 8.37 -1.04
N ALA A 44 -12.56 8.62 -1.70
CA ALA A 44 -13.26 7.57 -2.44
C ALA A 44 -12.75 7.48 -3.89
N LEU A 45 -11.55 6.94 -4.07
CA LEU A 45 -10.98 6.74 -5.40
C LEU A 45 -11.83 5.77 -6.22
N ARG A 46 -11.85 5.94 -7.54
CA ARG A 46 -12.38 4.92 -8.45
C ARG A 46 -11.50 3.68 -8.38
N LYS A 47 -12.08 2.50 -8.60
CA LYS A 47 -11.34 1.23 -8.67
C LYS A 47 -10.11 1.29 -9.60
N THR A 48 -10.23 1.98 -10.73
CA THR A 48 -9.14 2.15 -11.71
C THR A 48 -8.07 3.15 -11.24
N GLU A 49 -8.47 4.20 -10.51
CA GLU A 49 -7.53 5.17 -9.94
C GLU A 49 -6.71 4.50 -8.84
N TRP A 50 -7.36 3.71 -8.00
CA TRP A 50 -6.69 2.94 -6.97
C TRP A 50 -5.77 1.84 -7.53
N ALA A 51 -6.22 1.12 -8.56
CA ALA A 51 -5.38 0.14 -9.27
C ALA A 51 -4.09 0.78 -9.81
N LYS A 52 -4.19 2.00 -10.37
CA LYS A 52 -3.01 2.74 -10.83
C LYS A 52 -2.02 3.03 -9.70
N CYS A 53 -2.51 3.43 -8.52
CA CYS A 53 -1.65 3.63 -7.35
C CYS A 53 -0.93 2.33 -6.93
N ARG A 54 -1.62 1.19 -7.01
CA ARG A 54 -1.02 -0.14 -6.75
C ARG A 54 0.06 -0.49 -7.76
N ASP A 55 -0.19 -0.24 -9.05
CA ASP A 55 0.78 -0.48 -10.12
C ASP A 55 2.04 0.38 -9.93
N GLU A 56 1.89 1.65 -9.55
CA GLU A 56 3.02 2.56 -9.24
C GLU A 56 3.88 2.01 -8.10
N ARG A 57 3.26 1.54 -7.01
CA ARG A 57 3.97 0.94 -5.88
C ARG A 57 4.67 -0.37 -6.26
N GLN A 58 4.01 -1.26 -7.02
CA GLN A 58 4.62 -2.50 -7.50
C GLN A 58 5.80 -2.23 -8.44
N ARG A 59 5.67 -1.24 -9.32
CA ARG A 59 6.75 -0.82 -10.21
C ARG A 59 7.94 -0.28 -9.43
N ALA A 60 7.70 0.56 -8.41
CA ALA A 60 8.77 1.10 -7.56
C ALA A 60 9.57 -0.03 -6.89
N VAL A 61 8.90 -1.04 -6.34
CA VAL A 61 9.57 -2.24 -5.78
C VAL A 61 10.41 -2.96 -6.84
N PHE A 62 9.85 -3.19 -8.03
CA PHE A 62 10.55 -3.90 -9.10
C PHE A 62 11.75 -3.13 -9.64
N GLU A 63 11.63 -1.81 -9.78
CA GLU A 63 12.72 -0.92 -10.19
C GLU A 63 13.83 -0.86 -9.13
N GLY A 64 13.48 -0.80 -7.84
CA GLY A 64 14.44 -0.88 -6.74
C GLY A 64 15.24 -2.18 -6.75
N LEU A 65 14.56 -3.32 -6.91
CA LEU A 65 15.20 -4.64 -7.03
C LEU A 65 16.11 -4.75 -8.27
N GLN A 66 15.71 -4.20 -9.41
CA GLN A 66 16.56 -4.16 -10.61
C GLN A 66 17.78 -3.26 -10.41
N ALA A 67 17.63 -2.10 -9.79
CA ALA A 67 18.74 -1.18 -9.52
C ALA A 67 19.77 -1.78 -8.56
N ALA A 68 19.31 -2.47 -7.51
CA ALA A 68 20.16 -3.25 -6.61
C ALA A 68 20.97 -4.30 -7.38
N ASN A 69 20.31 -5.12 -8.19
CA ASN A 69 20.96 -6.16 -8.99
C ASN A 69 21.97 -5.59 -10.00
N LYS A 70 21.67 -4.45 -10.64
CA LYS A 70 22.58 -3.80 -11.60
C LYS A 70 23.84 -3.28 -10.93
N THR A 71 23.73 -2.71 -9.72
CA THR A 71 24.87 -2.23 -8.92
C THR A 71 25.84 -3.38 -8.61
N ILE A 72 25.31 -4.55 -8.26
CA ILE A 72 26.10 -5.75 -7.99
C ILE A 72 26.79 -6.28 -9.25
N GLN A 73 26.07 -6.33 -10.39
CA GLN A 73 26.67 -6.74 -11.67
C GLN A 73 27.80 -5.81 -12.12
N ALA A 74 27.67 -4.51 -11.86
CA ALA A 74 28.71 -3.53 -12.19
C ALA A 74 29.95 -3.65 -11.29
N ALA A 75 29.78 -4.08 -10.02
CA ALA A 75 30.87 -4.30 -9.08
C ALA A 75 31.69 -5.58 -9.37
N ALA A 76 31.17 -6.50 -10.18
CA ALA A 76 31.78 -7.81 -10.46
C ALA A 76 32.78 -7.82 -11.65
N GLU A 77 33.26 -6.65 -12.10
CA GLU A 77 34.33 -6.49 -13.12
C GLU A 77 34.22 -7.39 -14.38
N GLY A 78 33.01 -7.75 -14.81
CA GLY A 78 32.76 -8.47 -16.07
C GLY A 78 32.66 -9.99 -15.97
N GLU A 79 32.85 -10.59 -14.79
CA GLU A 79 32.40 -11.97 -14.53
C GLU A 79 30.94 -11.96 -14.09
N THR A 80 30.13 -12.87 -14.65
CA THR A 80 28.73 -12.99 -14.24
C THR A 80 28.71 -13.66 -12.86
N PRO A 81 28.31 -12.96 -11.78
CA PRO A 81 28.33 -13.55 -10.45
C PRO A 81 27.37 -14.73 -10.41
N THR A 82 27.75 -15.76 -9.66
CA THR A 82 26.83 -16.85 -9.37
C THR A 82 25.63 -16.35 -8.56
N TYR A 83 24.56 -17.15 -8.54
CA TYR A 83 23.38 -16.85 -7.75
C TYR A 83 23.70 -16.62 -6.26
N LEU A 84 24.63 -17.41 -5.69
CA LEU A 84 25.02 -17.30 -4.28
C LEU A 84 25.82 -16.02 -4.00
N GLU A 85 26.75 -15.64 -4.89
CA GLU A 85 27.52 -14.40 -4.75
C GLU A 85 26.62 -13.16 -4.88
N THR A 86 25.66 -13.21 -5.81
CA THR A 86 24.65 -12.14 -5.98
C THR A 86 23.77 -12.02 -4.74
N ALA A 87 23.36 -13.14 -4.12
CA ALA A 87 22.55 -13.16 -2.92
C ALA A 87 23.30 -12.63 -1.69
N ILE A 88 24.58 -13.00 -1.51
CA ILE A 88 25.43 -12.50 -0.42
C ILE A 88 25.68 -10.99 -0.58
N ALA A 89 26.07 -10.53 -1.77
CA ALA A 89 26.30 -9.11 -2.03
C ALA A 89 25.04 -8.26 -1.85
N ASN A 90 23.86 -8.79 -2.23
CA ASN A 90 22.57 -8.16 -1.95
C ASN A 90 22.31 -8.04 -0.45
N LEU A 91 22.63 -9.06 0.35
CA LEU A 91 22.46 -9.04 1.80
C LEU A 91 23.43 -8.07 2.49
N GLU A 92 24.66 -7.97 1.97
CA GLU A 92 25.68 -7.05 2.50
C GLU A 92 25.39 -5.59 2.13
N THR A 93 24.86 -5.33 0.92
CA THR A 93 24.58 -3.99 0.41
C THR A 93 23.19 -3.47 0.81
N HIS A 94 22.20 -4.34 0.83
CA HIS A 94 20.76 -4.02 1.03
C HIS A 94 20.15 -4.83 2.17
N GLY A 95 20.95 -5.16 3.19
CA GLY A 95 20.60 -6.05 4.30
C GLY A 95 19.20 -5.84 4.87
N ALA A 96 18.70 -6.85 5.59
CA ALA A 96 17.29 -6.96 5.96
C ALA A 96 16.64 -5.66 6.48
N GLU A 97 17.37 -4.88 7.28
CA GLU A 97 16.93 -3.56 7.75
C GLU A 97 16.59 -2.59 6.61
N ALA A 98 17.48 -2.39 5.65
CA ALA A 98 17.28 -1.46 4.54
C ALA A 98 16.08 -1.86 3.68
N SER A 99 15.97 -3.17 3.38
CA SER A 99 14.83 -3.73 2.65
C SER A 99 13.51 -3.53 3.39
N VAL A 100 13.50 -3.69 4.72
CA VAL A 100 12.31 -3.43 5.55
C VAL A 100 11.96 -1.95 5.54
N ARG A 101 12.94 -1.06 5.77
CA ARG A 101 12.70 0.40 5.75
C ARG A 101 12.16 0.88 4.40
N GLU A 102 12.70 0.39 3.29
CA GLU A 102 12.21 0.72 1.95
C GLU A 102 10.75 0.27 1.76
N GLY A 103 10.41 -0.96 2.18
CA GLY A 103 9.05 -1.47 2.12
C GLY A 103 8.06 -0.61 2.94
N ILE A 104 8.46 -0.26 4.17
CA ILE A 104 7.67 0.59 5.06
C ILE A 104 7.44 1.98 4.43
N ALA A 105 8.50 2.60 3.89
CA ALA A 105 8.40 3.91 3.25
C ALA A 105 7.47 3.91 2.01
N LEU A 106 7.54 2.86 1.18
CA LEU A 106 6.66 2.71 0.02
C LEU A 106 5.19 2.54 0.44
N ASP A 107 4.92 1.76 1.49
CA ASP A 107 3.56 1.54 1.98
C ASP A 107 3.00 2.78 2.67
N ALA A 108 3.81 3.52 3.44
CA ALA A 108 3.43 4.80 4.02
C ALA A 108 3.05 5.82 2.93
N GLN A 109 3.87 5.94 1.88
CA GLN A 109 3.56 6.80 0.73
C GLN A 109 2.28 6.37 0.01
N MET A 110 2.00 5.06 -0.06
CA MET A 110 0.77 4.56 -0.67
C MET A 110 -0.47 4.90 0.15
N VAL A 111 -0.39 4.84 1.50
CA VAL A 111 -1.49 5.27 2.38
C VAL A 111 -1.82 6.76 2.16
N LEU A 112 -0.80 7.62 2.02
CA LEU A 112 -0.98 9.05 1.76
C LEU A 112 -1.65 9.37 0.41
N LYS A 113 -1.75 8.41 -0.52
CA LYS A 113 -2.49 8.61 -1.78
C LYS A 113 -4.00 8.71 -1.55
N PHE A 114 -4.52 8.07 -0.51
CA PHE A 114 -5.95 8.04 -0.24
C PHE A 114 -6.34 8.60 1.14
N ALA A 115 -5.48 8.58 2.13
CA ALA A 115 -5.78 9.09 3.45
C ALA A 115 -5.71 10.63 3.48
N ASP A 116 -6.77 11.28 3.98
CA ASP A 116 -6.89 12.73 4.17
C ASP A 116 -6.88 13.16 5.64
N GLY A 117 -6.82 12.20 6.55
CA GLY A 117 -6.75 12.42 7.98
C GLY A 117 -6.94 11.11 8.75
N TRP A 118 -6.74 11.17 10.05
CA TRP A 118 -6.93 10.05 10.95
C TRP A 118 -7.36 10.51 12.35
N SER A 119 -7.75 9.57 13.20
CA SER A 119 -8.22 9.85 14.56
C SER A 119 -7.12 10.06 15.60
N LEU A 120 -5.87 10.23 15.18
CA LEU A 120 -4.75 10.53 16.07
C LEU A 120 -4.59 12.05 16.19
N ASP A 121 -4.00 12.49 17.31
CA ASP A 121 -3.71 13.90 17.55
C ASP A 121 -2.51 14.36 16.70
N GLU A 122 -1.60 13.44 16.38
CA GLU A 122 -0.47 13.67 15.50
C GLU A 122 -0.91 13.92 14.04
N PRO A 123 -0.17 14.73 13.27
CA PRO A 123 -0.46 14.91 11.85
C PRO A 123 -0.23 13.61 11.07
N LEU A 124 -1.08 13.36 10.07
CA LEU A 124 -0.91 12.26 9.13
C LEU A 124 0.25 12.57 8.17
N THR A 125 1.42 12.01 8.45
CA THR A 125 2.66 12.16 7.66
C THR A 125 3.27 10.80 7.31
N ALA A 126 4.20 10.78 6.37
CA ALA A 126 4.96 9.56 6.06
C ALA A 126 5.70 9.06 7.30
N GLU A 127 6.45 9.92 7.97
CA GLU A 127 7.18 9.62 9.22
C GLU A 127 6.27 9.05 10.31
N GLY A 128 5.06 9.60 10.49
CA GLY A 128 4.10 9.08 11.46
C GLY A 128 3.57 7.69 11.11
N LEU A 129 3.37 7.42 9.81
CA LEU A 129 2.95 6.10 9.31
C LEU A 129 4.10 5.08 9.40
N GLU A 130 5.33 5.49 9.14
CA GLU A 130 6.52 4.65 9.31
C GLU A 130 6.72 4.28 10.78
N LEU A 131 6.58 5.24 11.69
CA LEU A 131 6.62 5.00 13.14
C LEU A 131 5.48 4.07 13.61
N LEU A 132 4.28 4.22 13.04
CA LEU A 132 3.15 3.34 13.34
C LEU A 132 3.49 1.89 12.95
N GLU A 133 4.08 1.67 11.78
CA GLU A 133 4.47 0.34 11.31
C GLU A 133 5.58 -0.26 12.14
N ASP A 134 6.59 0.53 12.50
CA ASP A 134 7.72 0.11 13.33
C ASP A 134 7.26 -0.27 14.75
N SER A 135 6.27 0.46 15.29
CA SER A 135 5.69 0.20 16.62
C SER A 135 4.64 -0.91 16.63
N PHE A 136 3.87 -1.05 15.54
CA PHE A 136 2.75 -1.97 15.39
C PHE A 136 2.82 -2.68 14.04
N GLY A 137 3.73 -3.64 13.94
CA GLY A 137 3.97 -4.37 12.68
C GLY A 137 2.70 -4.91 12.01
N GLY A 138 2.61 -4.67 10.70
CA GLY A 138 1.45 -5.02 9.87
C GLY A 138 0.34 -3.96 9.83
N SER A 139 0.50 -2.83 10.52
CA SER A 139 -0.47 -1.73 10.54
C SER A 139 -0.75 -1.15 9.14
N LEU A 140 0.28 -0.87 8.34
CA LEU A 140 0.13 -0.31 7.00
C LEU A 140 -0.56 -1.30 6.07
N ASN A 141 -0.19 -2.57 6.14
CA ASN A 141 -0.85 -3.63 5.38
C ASN A 141 -2.34 -3.73 5.75
N GLU A 142 -2.71 -3.63 7.02
CA GLU A 142 -4.11 -3.65 7.44
C GLU A 142 -4.87 -2.39 6.97
N ILE A 143 -4.24 -1.21 7.01
CA ILE A 143 -4.83 0.04 6.47
C ILE A 143 -5.08 -0.10 4.96
N ILE A 144 -4.06 -0.53 4.20
CA ILE A 144 -4.13 -0.73 2.75
C ILE A 144 -5.17 -1.81 2.42
N GLY A 145 -5.17 -2.94 3.12
CA GLY A 145 -6.09 -4.05 2.91
C GLY A 145 -7.54 -3.71 3.27
N SER A 146 -7.76 -2.86 4.28
CA SER A 146 -9.08 -2.33 4.60
C SER A 146 -9.58 -1.40 3.50
N TYR A 147 -8.70 -0.56 2.95
CA TYR A 147 -9.03 0.31 1.81
C TYR A 147 -9.28 -0.50 0.52
N ASP A 148 -8.50 -1.55 0.25
CA ASP A 148 -8.72 -2.49 -0.86
C ASP A 148 -10.14 -3.09 -0.80
N ARG A 149 -10.55 -3.55 0.38
CA ARG A 149 -11.91 -4.08 0.61
C ARG A 149 -12.98 -3.02 0.40
N ALA A 150 -12.76 -1.79 0.87
CA ALA A 150 -13.68 -0.69 0.66
C ALA A 150 -13.85 -0.36 -0.83
N ILE A 151 -12.76 -0.19 -1.55
CA ILE A 151 -12.78 0.22 -2.96
C ILE A 151 -13.24 -0.90 -3.89
N TYR A 152 -12.70 -2.11 -3.75
CA TYR A 152 -13.02 -3.20 -4.68
C TYR A 152 -14.32 -3.92 -4.34
N GLN A 153 -14.67 -4.00 -3.05
CA GLN A 153 -15.78 -4.83 -2.58
C GLN A 153 -16.91 -4.04 -1.92
N GLY A 154 -16.74 -2.73 -1.68
CA GLY A 154 -17.74 -1.90 -1.00
C GLY A 154 -17.92 -2.25 0.48
N ARG A 155 -16.90 -2.85 1.12
CA ARG A 155 -16.95 -3.29 2.52
C ARG A 155 -16.18 -2.34 3.43
N LEU A 156 -16.85 -1.79 4.46
CA LEU A 156 -16.24 -0.98 5.51
C LEU A 156 -16.20 -1.77 6.81
N GLY A 157 -15.02 -1.84 7.43
CA GLY A 157 -14.80 -2.60 8.67
C GLY A 157 -14.51 -4.09 8.46
N ASN A 158 -14.39 -4.79 9.60
CA ASN A 158 -14.19 -6.24 9.70
C ASN A 158 -15.50 -6.96 9.98
#